data_AF-A0A838N574-F1
#
_entry.id   AF-A0A838N574-F1
#
_cell.length_a   1.000
_cell.length_b   1.000
_cell.length_c   1.000
_cell.angle_alpha   90.00
_cell.angle_beta   90.00
_cell.angle_gamma   90.00
#
_symmetry.space_group_name_H-M   'P 1'
#
loop_
_entity.id
_entity.type
_entity.pdbx_description
1 polymer ?
#
loop_
_entity_poly.entity_id
_entity_poly.type
_entity_poly.pdbx_seq_one_letter_code
_entity_poly.pdbx_strand_id
1 'polypeptide(L)'
;MDVRPQYALHAIAYLVFALAQLSLSGCERKSDAVSGTIEVDEVHVGPRMGGRVEKIFVREGDTLAAGAVIAELDAPELRARRDVVLAQIDAAQRDVEAQAAQLEFQRADAKRQQELLRTKTVSPSEAERAQSIANAQEKSLAAAEQRVAQTRAQLQEIEAQLGEMKVVAPADSVLEILSVKVGDVLPANREVATLLLPQHLWVRVYVPETWLGLIKLHDAARVRVDSFPDEEFSGTVEQISRQAEFTPRNVQ
;
A
#
# COMPACT_ATOMS: atom_id res chain seq x y z
N MET A 1 -21.19 -25.88 97.47
CA MET A 1 -21.46 -25.98 96.02
C MET A 1 -21.79 -24.59 95.54
N ASP A 2 -20.81 -23.86 95.02
CA ASP A 2 -21.05 -22.59 94.31
C ASP A 2 -19.80 -22.27 93.48
N VAL A 3 -19.82 -22.62 92.20
CA VAL A 3 -18.73 -22.34 91.26
C VAL A 3 -19.23 -21.25 90.31
N ARG A 4 -18.54 -20.11 90.37
CA ARG A 4 -18.90 -18.81 89.78
C ARG A 4 -19.02 -18.83 88.24
N PRO A 5 -19.90 -17.99 87.65
CA PRO A 5 -20.20 -17.96 86.21
C PRO A 5 -19.26 -17.03 85.41
N GLN A 6 -17.94 -17.04 85.69
CA GLN A 6 -17.00 -16.09 85.06
C GLN A 6 -16.40 -16.57 83.71
N TYR A 7 -16.50 -17.86 83.38
CA TYR A 7 -15.91 -18.40 82.15
C TYR A 7 -16.80 -18.26 80.89
N ALA A 8 -18.11 -18.12 81.07
CA ALA A 8 -19.06 -18.03 79.96
C ALA A 8 -18.97 -16.70 79.18
N LEU A 9 -18.65 -15.59 79.85
CA LEU A 9 -18.51 -14.29 79.19
C LEU A 9 -17.24 -14.18 78.34
N HIS A 10 -16.13 -14.80 78.77
CA HIS A 10 -14.88 -14.76 78.00
C HIS A 10 -14.92 -15.65 76.76
N ALA A 11 -15.65 -16.78 76.81
CA ALA A 11 -15.85 -17.64 75.65
C ALA A 11 -16.68 -16.96 74.54
N ILE A 12 -17.72 -16.20 74.90
CA ILE A 12 -18.53 -15.45 73.93
C ILE A 12 -17.72 -14.28 73.35
N ALA A 13 -16.92 -13.59 74.15
CA ALA A 13 -16.05 -12.52 73.67
C ALA A 13 -14.99 -13.02 72.66
N TYR A 14 -14.39 -14.19 72.91
CA TYR A 14 -13.45 -14.82 71.97
C TYR A 14 -14.14 -15.27 70.67
N LEU A 15 -15.37 -15.79 70.75
CA LEU A 15 -16.13 -16.21 69.58
C LEU A 15 -16.51 -15.02 68.69
N VAL A 16 -16.92 -13.89 69.28
CA VAL A 16 -17.24 -12.65 68.57
C VAL A 16 -15.98 -12.00 67.97
N PHE A 17 -14.85 -12.04 68.69
CA PHE A 17 -13.58 -11.53 68.18
C PHE A 17 -13.02 -12.40 67.04
N ALA A 18 -13.18 -13.73 67.11
CA ALA A 18 -12.81 -14.65 66.03
C ALA A 18 -13.71 -14.51 64.80
N LEU A 19 -15.02 -14.27 64.96
CA LEU A 19 -15.93 -13.97 63.85
C LEU A 19 -15.65 -12.58 63.23
N ALA A 20 -15.23 -11.60 64.03
CA ALA A 20 -14.83 -10.28 63.55
C ALA A 20 -13.49 -10.32 62.79
N GLN A 21 -12.57 -11.22 63.16
CA GLN A 21 -11.31 -11.43 62.44
C GLN A 21 -11.52 -12.20 61.12
N LEU A 22 -12.50 -13.11 61.07
CA LEU A 22 -12.86 -13.83 59.83
C LEU A 22 -13.57 -12.95 58.79
N SER A 23 -14.10 -11.79 59.18
CA SER A 23 -14.81 -10.87 58.29
C SER A 23 -13.91 -9.81 57.64
N LEU A 24 -12.61 -9.77 57.96
CA LEU A 24 -11.63 -8.84 57.36
C LEU A 24 -10.65 -9.47 56.37
N SER A 25 -10.69 -10.79 56.14
CA SER A 25 -9.78 -11.47 55.19
C SER A 25 -10.39 -11.72 53.80
N GLY A 26 -11.52 -11.10 53.49
CA GLY A 26 -12.25 -11.27 52.23
C GLY A 26 -12.26 -10.05 51.32
N CYS A 27 -11.19 -9.25 51.28
CA CYS A 27 -11.01 -8.27 50.19
C CYS A 27 -10.10 -8.87 49.12
N GLU A 28 -10.69 -9.77 48.33
CA GLU A 28 -10.20 -10.06 46.99
C GLU A 28 -10.27 -8.73 46.21
N ARG A 29 -9.11 -8.09 45.97
CA ARG A 29 -9.04 -6.93 45.08
C ARG A 29 -9.56 -7.41 43.74
N LYS A 30 -10.82 -7.06 43.41
CA LYS A 30 -11.32 -7.15 42.04
C LYS A 30 -10.32 -6.40 41.17
N SER A 31 -9.53 -7.14 40.40
CA SER A 31 -8.67 -6.53 39.41
C SER A 31 -9.57 -5.99 38.32
N ASP A 32 -9.61 -4.67 38.16
CA ASP A 32 -10.23 -4.00 37.01
C ASP A 32 -9.38 -4.22 35.74
N ALA A 33 -8.93 -5.46 35.54
CA ALA A 33 -8.04 -5.89 34.48
C ALA A 33 -8.75 -6.96 33.67
N VAL A 34 -8.63 -6.82 32.35
CA VAL A 34 -9.25 -7.68 31.34
C VAL A 34 -8.15 -8.13 30.40
N SER A 35 -8.17 -9.40 30.01
CA SER A 35 -7.23 -9.95 29.04
C SER A 35 -7.68 -9.60 27.63
N GLY A 36 -6.71 -9.31 26.77
CA GLY A 36 -6.93 -9.05 25.35
C GLY A 36 -5.77 -9.58 24.51
N THR A 37 -5.93 -9.49 23.21
CA THR A 37 -4.93 -9.89 22.22
C THR A 37 -4.44 -8.66 21.47
N ILE A 38 -3.12 -8.58 21.24
CA ILE A 38 -2.53 -7.55 20.39
C ILE A 38 -2.78 -7.98 18.94
N GLU A 39 -3.38 -7.09 18.17
CA GLU A 39 -3.70 -7.27 16.77
C GLU A 39 -2.97 -6.17 15.99
N VAL A 40 -2.71 -6.45 14.71
CA VAL A 40 -2.05 -5.53 13.79
C VAL A 40 -2.89 -5.44 12.53
N ASP A 41 -2.87 -4.28 11.88
CA ASP A 41 -3.53 -4.15 10.59
C ASP A 41 -2.80 -4.99 9.54
N GLU A 42 -3.56 -5.83 8.83
CA GLU A 42 -3.07 -6.68 7.75
C GLU A 42 -3.45 -6.10 6.39
N VAL A 43 -2.55 -6.22 5.42
CA VAL A 43 -2.82 -5.92 4.02
C VAL A 43 -2.45 -7.12 3.16
N HIS A 44 -3.43 -7.63 2.42
CA HIS A 44 -3.22 -8.66 1.43
C HIS A 44 -2.82 -8.03 0.10
N VAL A 45 -1.65 -8.39 -0.42
CA VAL A 45 -1.15 -7.90 -1.70
C VAL A 45 -1.23 -8.99 -2.75
N GLY A 46 -1.63 -8.60 -3.96
CA GLY A 46 -1.75 -9.47 -5.12
C GLY A 46 -1.34 -8.74 -6.40
N PRO A 47 -1.13 -9.46 -7.51
CA PRO A 47 -0.73 -8.84 -8.75
C PRO A 47 -1.94 -8.15 -9.38
N ARG A 48 -1.73 -6.98 -10.00
CA ARG A 48 -2.82 -6.31 -10.72
C ARG A 48 -3.15 -6.98 -12.04
N MET A 49 -2.18 -7.68 -12.64
CA MET A 49 -2.35 -8.45 -13.86
C MET A 49 -1.93 -9.90 -13.65
N GLY A 50 -2.53 -10.81 -14.41
CA GLY A 50 -2.18 -12.22 -14.34
C GLY A 50 -0.86 -12.53 -15.04
N GLY A 51 -0.15 -13.55 -14.55
CA GLY A 51 1.14 -13.97 -15.08
C GLY A 51 1.74 -15.14 -14.30
N ARG A 52 2.88 -15.65 -14.77
CA ARG A 52 3.62 -16.71 -14.06
C ARG A 52 4.63 -16.08 -13.12
N VAL A 53 4.73 -16.52 -11.88
CA VAL A 53 5.78 -16.05 -10.96
C VAL A 53 7.15 -16.45 -11.49
N GLU A 54 7.94 -15.47 -11.92
CA GLU A 54 9.30 -15.66 -12.40
C GLU A 54 10.29 -15.71 -11.22
N LYS A 55 10.16 -14.75 -10.30
CA LYS A 55 11.08 -14.56 -9.18
C LYS A 55 10.35 -14.07 -7.94
N ILE A 56 10.88 -14.44 -6.79
CA ILE A 56 10.49 -13.98 -5.46
C ILE A 56 11.74 -13.42 -4.79
N PHE A 57 11.65 -12.21 -4.23
CA PHE A 57 12.81 -11.48 -3.71
C PHE A 57 12.87 -11.44 -2.17
N VAL A 58 11.83 -11.90 -1.50
CA VAL A 58 11.63 -11.74 -0.05
C VAL A 58 11.31 -13.08 0.61
N ARG A 59 11.41 -13.13 1.93
CA ARG A 59 11.08 -14.27 2.78
C ARG A 59 10.14 -13.86 3.90
N GLU A 60 9.34 -14.80 4.37
CA GLU A 60 8.50 -14.61 5.56
C GLU A 60 9.36 -14.14 6.75
N GLY A 61 8.88 -13.11 7.45
CA GLY A 61 9.59 -12.40 8.50
C GLY A 61 10.42 -11.19 8.05
N ASP A 62 10.63 -10.98 6.74
CA ASP A 62 11.40 -9.83 6.25
C ASP A 62 10.64 -8.51 6.49
N THR A 63 11.38 -7.47 6.88
CA THR A 63 10.86 -6.09 6.93
C THR A 63 10.99 -5.46 5.55
N LEU A 64 9.87 -4.97 5.02
CA LEU A 64 9.74 -4.39 3.70
C LEU A 64 9.48 -2.89 3.81
N ALA A 65 10.25 -2.09 3.08
CA ALA A 65 9.94 -0.68 2.90
C ALA A 65 8.81 -0.52 1.87
N ALA A 66 8.10 0.61 1.92
CA ALA A 66 7.13 0.98 0.89
C ALA A 66 7.76 0.91 -0.53
N GLY A 67 7.10 0.19 -1.44
CA GLY A 67 7.57 -0.04 -2.81
C GLY A 67 8.57 -1.20 -2.97
N ALA A 68 8.95 -1.90 -1.90
CA ALA A 68 9.82 -3.08 -2.01
C ALA A 68 9.16 -4.18 -2.86
N VAL A 69 9.92 -4.76 -3.79
CA VAL A 69 9.43 -5.81 -4.69
C VAL A 69 9.39 -7.14 -3.95
N ILE A 70 8.21 -7.77 -3.92
CA ILE A 70 7.97 -9.07 -3.31
C ILE A 70 8.17 -10.17 -4.34
N ALA A 71 7.49 -10.04 -5.48
CA ALA A 71 7.53 -11.00 -6.58
C ALA A 71 7.48 -10.30 -7.94
N GLU A 72 8.10 -10.90 -8.94
CA GLU A 72 8.02 -10.49 -10.34
C GLU A 72 7.36 -11.59 -11.16
N LEU A 73 6.37 -11.19 -11.96
CA LEU A 73 5.65 -12.05 -12.88
C LEU A 73 6.26 -11.93 -14.27
N ASP A 74 6.39 -13.07 -14.94
CA ASP A 74 6.80 -13.15 -16.32
C ASP A 74 5.69 -12.62 -17.25
N ALA A 75 6.11 -11.82 -18.23
CA ALA A 75 5.24 -11.19 -19.20
C ALA A 75 5.93 -11.10 -20.58
N PRO A 76 6.20 -12.24 -21.22
CA PRO A 76 6.95 -12.27 -22.47
C PRO A 76 6.22 -11.52 -23.58
N GLU A 77 4.88 -11.55 -23.60
CA GLU A 77 4.06 -10.83 -24.58
C GLU A 77 4.19 -9.31 -24.44
N LEU A 78 4.20 -8.80 -23.19
CA LEU A 78 4.37 -7.36 -22.95
C LEU A 78 5.79 -6.89 -23.29
N ARG A 79 6.81 -7.69 -22.96
CA ARG A 79 8.21 -7.38 -23.34
C ARG A 79 8.37 -7.37 -24.86
N ALA A 80 7.81 -8.36 -25.57
CA ALA A 80 7.83 -8.38 -27.03
C ALA A 80 7.08 -7.17 -27.63
N ARG A 81 5.91 -6.81 -27.08
CA ARG A 81 5.15 -5.64 -27.53
C ARG A 81 5.90 -4.33 -27.31
N ARG A 82 6.59 -4.18 -26.17
CA ARG A 82 7.48 -3.05 -25.89
C ARG A 82 8.55 -2.94 -26.97
N ASP A 83 9.21 -4.05 -27.31
CA ASP A 83 10.29 -4.05 -28.29
C ASP A 83 9.80 -3.67 -29.70
N VAL A 84 8.59 -4.12 -30.08
CA VAL A 84 7.93 -3.67 -31.32
C VAL A 84 7.67 -2.16 -31.30
N VAL A 85 7.16 -1.62 -30.19
CA VAL A 85 6.88 -0.17 -30.08
C VAL A 85 8.16 0.65 -30.07
N LEU A 86 9.24 0.16 -29.45
CA LEU A 86 10.56 0.81 -29.51
C LEU A 86 11.06 0.93 -30.95
N ALA A 87 10.92 -0.13 -31.76
CA ALA A 87 11.26 -0.08 -33.18
C ALA A 87 10.37 0.89 -33.97
N GLN A 88 9.09 1.02 -33.61
CA GLN A 88 8.19 2.01 -34.21
C GLN A 88 8.58 3.44 -33.85
N ILE A 89 9.05 3.69 -32.63
CA ILE A 89 9.57 5.00 -32.21
C ILE A 89 10.80 5.36 -33.03
N ASP A 90 11.76 4.43 -33.21
CA ASP A 90 12.94 4.68 -34.04
C ASP A 90 12.52 5.01 -35.48
N ALA A 91 11.65 4.20 -36.10
CA ALA A 91 11.13 4.47 -37.43
C ALA A 91 10.42 5.84 -37.55
N ALA A 92 9.62 6.22 -36.55
CA ALA A 92 8.95 7.52 -36.52
C ALA A 92 9.95 8.68 -36.34
N GLN A 93 11.03 8.49 -35.58
CA GLN A 93 12.10 9.48 -35.44
C GLN A 93 12.85 9.66 -36.77
N ARG A 94 13.12 8.58 -37.51
CA ARG A 94 13.71 8.67 -38.86
C ARG A 94 12.83 9.43 -39.84
N ASP A 95 11.50 9.26 -39.75
CA ASP A 95 10.57 10.06 -40.54
C ASP A 95 10.65 11.55 -40.17
N VAL A 96 10.70 11.89 -38.88
CA VAL A 96 10.92 13.29 -38.44
C VAL A 96 12.21 13.86 -39.00
N GLU A 97 13.33 13.13 -38.94
CA GLU A 97 14.61 13.53 -39.52
C GLU A 97 14.47 13.81 -41.03
N ALA A 98 13.80 12.92 -41.77
CA ALA A 98 13.56 13.09 -43.20
C ALA A 98 12.67 14.30 -43.51
N GLN A 99 11.58 14.51 -42.76
CA GLN A 99 10.69 15.67 -42.93
C GLN A 99 11.41 16.99 -42.60
N ALA A 100 12.30 16.98 -41.60
CA ALA A 100 13.09 18.14 -41.21
C ALA A 100 14.10 18.53 -42.28
N ALA A 101 14.84 17.56 -42.83
CA ALA A 101 15.75 17.79 -43.95
C ALA A 101 15.00 18.32 -45.19
N GLN A 102 13.82 17.76 -45.47
CA GLN A 102 12.97 18.25 -46.56
C GLN A 102 12.49 19.69 -46.32
N LEU A 103 12.10 20.03 -45.09
CA LEU A 103 11.70 21.39 -44.72
C LEU A 103 12.86 22.39 -44.88
N GLU A 104 14.06 22.02 -44.47
CA GLU A 104 15.26 22.85 -44.63
C GLU A 104 15.51 23.17 -46.10
N PHE A 105 15.43 22.16 -46.98
CA PHE A 105 15.55 22.37 -48.42
C PHE A 105 14.48 23.33 -48.97
N GLN A 106 13.21 23.13 -48.61
CA GLN A 106 12.11 23.98 -49.09
C GLN A 106 12.19 25.40 -48.55
N ARG A 107 12.63 25.60 -47.29
CA ARG A 107 12.87 26.93 -46.71
C ARG A 107 14.02 27.64 -47.41
N ALA A 108 15.10 26.94 -47.71
CA ALA A 108 16.22 27.50 -48.47
C ALA A 108 15.78 27.93 -49.87
N ASP A 109 14.95 27.12 -50.54
CA ASP A 109 14.40 27.47 -51.85
C ASP A 109 13.47 28.68 -51.79
N ALA A 110 12.50 28.67 -50.87
CA ALA A 110 11.61 29.81 -50.66
C ALA A 110 12.38 31.11 -50.40
N LYS A 111 13.45 31.06 -49.59
CA LYS A 111 14.33 32.20 -49.34
C LYS A 111 15.04 32.68 -50.60
N ARG A 112 15.54 31.77 -51.45
CA ARG A 112 16.13 32.13 -52.75
C ARG A 112 15.12 32.80 -53.67
N GLN A 113 13.91 32.25 -53.79
CA GLN A 113 12.85 32.82 -54.64
C GLN A 113 12.43 34.21 -54.15
N GLN A 114 12.37 34.43 -52.83
CA GLN A 114 12.10 35.75 -52.27
C GLN A 114 13.19 36.77 -52.61
N GLU A 115 14.47 36.38 -52.58
CA GLU A 115 15.55 37.29 -52.98
C GLU A 115 15.52 37.61 -54.48
N LEU A 116 15.26 36.61 -55.33
CA LEU A 116 15.08 36.81 -56.77
C LEU A 116 13.86 37.69 -57.10
N LEU A 117 12.81 37.66 -56.29
CA LEU A 117 11.66 38.55 -56.43
C LEU A 117 12.07 40.01 -56.18
N ARG A 118 12.96 40.26 -55.20
CA ARG A 118 13.49 41.62 -54.92
C ARG A 118 14.32 42.15 -56.07
N THR A 119 15.04 41.29 -56.78
CA THR A 119 15.76 41.63 -58.02
C THR A 119 14.86 41.63 -59.26
N LYS A 120 13.54 41.42 -59.11
CA LYS A 120 12.53 41.35 -60.19
C LYS A 120 12.82 40.27 -61.24
N THR A 121 13.50 39.20 -60.84
CA THR A 121 13.91 38.11 -61.74
C THR A 121 12.86 36.99 -61.82
N VAL A 122 11.99 36.88 -60.80
CA VAL A 122 10.87 35.92 -60.75
C VAL A 122 9.56 36.64 -60.43
N SER A 123 8.43 35.98 -60.70
CA SER A 123 7.10 36.55 -60.44
C SER A 123 6.69 36.44 -58.95
N PRO A 124 5.81 37.33 -58.44
CA PRO A 124 5.28 37.21 -57.08
C PRO A 124 4.61 35.86 -56.79
N SER A 125 3.89 35.32 -57.78
CA SER A 125 3.20 34.02 -57.69
C SER A 125 4.17 32.85 -57.46
N GLU A 126 5.35 32.86 -58.09
CA GLU A 126 6.37 31.82 -57.89
C GLU A 126 6.97 31.86 -56.48
N ALA A 127 7.27 33.06 -55.97
CA ALA A 127 7.79 33.22 -54.60
C ALA A 127 6.75 32.83 -53.54
N GLU A 128 5.48 33.22 -53.72
CA GLU A 128 4.36 32.82 -52.85
C GLU A 128 4.12 31.31 -52.87
N ARG A 129 4.26 30.67 -54.04
CA ARG A 129 4.16 29.22 -54.19
C ARG A 129 5.26 28.52 -53.40
N ALA A 130 6.51 28.94 -53.54
CA ALA A 130 7.64 28.36 -52.80
C ALA A 130 7.45 28.51 -51.28
N GLN A 131 6.98 29.67 -50.82
CA GLN A 131 6.65 29.89 -49.41
C GLN A 131 5.51 28.97 -48.94
N SER A 132 4.46 28.81 -49.75
CA SER A 132 3.33 27.95 -49.42
C SER A 132 3.74 26.47 -49.30
N ILE A 133 4.65 26.02 -50.16
CA ILE A 133 5.23 24.66 -50.10
C ILE A 133 6.03 24.48 -48.81
N ALA A 134 6.90 25.43 -48.46
CA ALA A 134 7.65 25.38 -47.20
C ALA A 134 6.72 25.36 -45.98
N ASN A 135 5.67 26.18 -45.96
CA ASN A 135 4.68 26.19 -44.89
C ASN A 135 3.89 24.88 -44.80
N ALA A 136 3.55 24.25 -45.93
CA ALA A 136 2.91 22.94 -45.95
C ALA A 136 3.85 21.85 -45.39
N GLN A 137 5.13 21.90 -45.76
CA GLN A 137 6.14 20.98 -45.25
C GLN A 137 6.38 21.13 -43.74
N GLU A 138 6.27 22.35 -43.20
CA GLU A 138 6.34 22.59 -41.75
C GLU A 138 5.20 21.91 -41.00
N LYS A 139 3.98 21.93 -41.57
CA LYS A 139 2.85 21.17 -41.01
C LYS A 139 3.07 19.66 -41.11
N SER A 140 3.71 19.18 -42.17
CA SER A 140 4.08 17.77 -42.32
C SER A 140 5.09 17.33 -41.26
N LEU A 141 6.10 18.15 -40.98
CA LEU A 141 7.06 17.91 -39.89
C LEU A 141 6.36 17.87 -38.53
N ALA A 142 5.53 18.87 -38.23
CA ALA A 142 4.76 18.89 -36.99
C ALA A 142 3.88 17.63 -36.85
N ALA A 143 3.24 17.17 -37.93
CA ALA A 143 2.47 15.92 -37.92
C ALA A 143 3.35 14.68 -37.66
N ALA A 144 4.58 14.64 -38.17
CA ALA A 144 5.53 13.57 -37.89
C ALA A 144 5.98 13.56 -36.42
N GLU A 145 6.26 14.73 -35.84
CA GLU A 145 6.59 14.86 -34.41
C GLU A 145 5.43 14.40 -33.51
N GLN A 146 4.19 14.72 -33.88
CA GLN A 146 3.01 14.23 -33.17
C GLN A 146 2.88 12.70 -33.25
N ARG A 147 3.24 12.08 -34.38
CA ARG A 147 3.29 10.60 -34.47
C ARG A 147 4.30 10.02 -33.48
N VAL A 148 5.50 10.60 -33.37
CA VAL A 148 6.49 10.17 -32.36
C VAL A 148 5.92 10.30 -30.94
N ALA A 149 5.25 11.42 -30.63
CA ALA A 149 4.63 11.61 -29.32
C ALA A 149 3.53 10.57 -29.03
N GLN A 150 2.69 10.24 -30.01
CA GLN A 150 1.67 9.20 -29.89
C GLN A 150 2.28 7.82 -29.64
N THR A 151 3.31 7.45 -30.39
CA THR A 151 3.99 6.15 -30.19
C THR A 151 4.72 6.08 -28.85
N ARG A 152 5.28 7.20 -28.36
CA ARG A 152 5.85 7.28 -27.01
C ARG A 152 4.79 7.10 -25.92
N ALA A 153 3.58 7.63 -26.11
CA ALA A 153 2.47 7.38 -25.18
C ALA A 153 2.08 5.89 -25.14
N GLN A 154 2.11 5.20 -26.28
CA GLN A 154 1.90 3.74 -26.34
C GLN A 154 3.00 2.97 -25.60
N LEU A 155 4.26 3.42 -25.69
CA LEU A 155 5.36 2.84 -24.92
C LEU A 155 5.11 2.99 -23.41
N GLN A 156 4.72 4.19 -22.96
CA GLN A 156 4.43 4.45 -21.55
C GLN A 156 3.30 3.56 -21.01
N GLU A 157 2.27 3.30 -21.81
CA GLU A 157 1.20 2.37 -21.44
C GLU A 157 1.74 0.94 -21.22
N ILE A 158 2.59 0.45 -22.13
CA ILE A 158 3.19 -0.89 -22.01
C ILE A 158 4.18 -0.96 -20.83
N GLU A 159 4.95 0.11 -20.58
CA GLU A 159 5.86 0.19 -19.43
C GLU A 159 5.10 0.22 -18.11
N ALA A 160 3.96 0.92 -18.03
CA ALA A 160 3.08 0.89 -16.88
C ALA A 160 2.56 -0.53 -16.65
N GLN A 161 2.08 -1.20 -17.70
CA GLN A 161 1.65 -2.60 -17.63
C GLN A 161 2.80 -3.53 -17.15
N LEU A 162 4.02 -3.36 -17.66
CA LEU A 162 5.17 -4.13 -17.17
C LEU A 162 5.52 -3.82 -15.69
N GLY A 163 5.28 -2.59 -15.23
CA GLY A 163 5.38 -2.23 -13.83
C GLY A 163 4.38 -2.98 -12.95
N GLU A 164 3.15 -3.15 -13.44
CA GLU A 164 2.07 -3.88 -12.76
C GLU A 164 2.29 -5.41 -12.71
N MET A 165 3.29 -5.92 -13.42
CA MET A 165 3.77 -7.31 -13.29
C MET A 165 4.70 -7.51 -12.08
N LYS A 166 4.97 -6.46 -11.30
CA LYS A 166 5.68 -6.54 -10.03
C LYS A 166 4.71 -6.38 -8.88
N VAL A 167 4.73 -7.34 -7.97
CA VAL A 167 4.00 -7.24 -6.69
C VAL A 167 4.90 -6.51 -5.71
N VAL A 168 4.42 -5.38 -5.19
CA VAL A 168 5.18 -4.51 -4.27
C VAL A 168 4.44 -4.31 -2.95
N ALA A 169 5.19 -4.01 -1.89
CA ALA A 169 4.63 -3.59 -0.62
C ALA A 169 4.04 -2.16 -0.73
N PRO A 170 2.79 -1.91 -0.32
CA PRO A 170 2.17 -0.58 -0.41
C PRO A 170 2.67 0.40 0.66
N ALA A 171 3.17 -0.11 1.79
CA ALA A 171 3.68 0.67 2.91
C ALA A 171 4.80 -0.12 3.63
N ASP A 172 5.47 0.54 4.58
CA ASP A 172 6.43 -0.12 5.46
C ASP A 172 5.71 -1.22 6.26
N SER A 173 6.16 -2.45 6.08
CA SER A 173 5.44 -3.64 6.54
C SER A 173 6.39 -4.78 6.88
N VAL A 174 5.87 -5.80 7.57
CA VAL A 174 6.57 -7.06 7.78
C VAL A 174 5.82 -8.15 7.03
N LEU A 175 6.54 -8.96 6.24
CA LEU A 175 5.93 -10.06 5.51
C LEU A 175 5.57 -11.19 6.47
N GLU A 176 4.27 -11.49 6.63
CA GLU A 176 3.80 -12.58 7.49
C GLU A 176 3.79 -13.91 6.74
N ILE A 177 3.03 -13.93 5.63
CA ILE A 177 2.74 -15.14 4.85
C ILE A 177 3.06 -14.86 3.39
N LEU A 178 3.75 -15.80 2.77
CA LEU A 178 3.99 -15.82 1.33
C LEU A 178 3.24 -17.01 0.70
N SER A 179 2.12 -16.71 0.04
CA SER A 179 1.15 -17.69 -0.45
C SER A 179 1.47 -18.25 -1.85
N VAL A 180 2.66 -17.97 -2.41
CA VAL A 180 3.02 -18.34 -3.78
C VAL A 180 4.45 -18.85 -3.90
N LYS A 181 4.70 -19.64 -4.94
CA LYS A 181 6.02 -20.18 -5.29
C LYS A 181 6.40 -19.79 -6.71
N VAL A 182 7.71 -19.79 -6.97
CA VAL A 182 8.24 -19.62 -8.32
C VAL A 182 7.67 -20.71 -9.24
N GLY A 183 7.14 -20.30 -10.39
CA GLY A 183 6.47 -21.16 -11.36
C GLY A 183 4.95 -21.18 -11.27
N ASP A 184 4.36 -20.70 -10.18
CA ASP A 184 2.90 -20.58 -10.03
C ASP A 184 2.32 -19.62 -11.07
N VAL A 185 1.10 -19.90 -11.52
CA VAL A 185 0.35 -19.02 -12.42
C VAL A 185 -0.73 -18.32 -11.62
N LEU A 186 -0.66 -16.99 -11.56
CA LEU A 186 -1.55 -16.17 -10.76
C LEU A 186 -2.52 -15.42 -11.68
N PRO A 187 -3.83 -15.44 -11.40
CA PRO A 187 -4.75 -14.46 -11.97
C PRO A 187 -4.58 -13.11 -11.26
N ALA A 188 -5.11 -12.04 -11.87
CA ALA A 188 -5.20 -10.73 -11.25
C ALA A 188 -5.96 -10.79 -9.91
N ASN A 189 -5.54 -9.97 -8.94
CA ASN A 189 -6.13 -9.82 -7.61
C ASN A 189 -6.09 -11.09 -6.74
N ARG A 190 -5.28 -12.10 -7.11
CA ARG A 190 -4.99 -13.24 -6.23
C ARG A 190 -3.99 -12.82 -5.16
N GLU A 191 -4.29 -13.15 -3.91
CA GLU A 191 -3.36 -12.93 -2.80
C GLU A 191 -2.03 -13.66 -3.03
N VAL A 192 -0.95 -12.89 -2.95
CA VAL A 192 0.45 -13.33 -3.05
C VAL A 192 1.10 -13.32 -1.69
N ALA A 193 0.84 -12.29 -0.89
CA ALA A 193 1.42 -12.13 0.42
C ALA A 193 0.46 -11.41 1.37
N THR A 194 0.58 -11.72 2.66
CA THR A 194 -0.04 -10.97 3.75
C THR A 194 1.04 -10.17 4.47
N LEU A 195 0.80 -8.87 4.59
CA LEU A 195 1.72 -7.90 5.15
C LEU A 195 1.15 -7.31 6.43
N LEU A 196 1.92 -7.33 7.51
CA LEU A 196 1.58 -6.67 8.77
C LEU A 196 2.04 -5.21 8.71
N LEU A 197 1.20 -4.27 9.14
CA LEU A 197 1.51 -2.84 9.25
C LEU A 197 1.84 -2.48 10.71
N PRO A 198 3.11 -2.48 11.14
CA PRO A 198 3.47 -2.36 12.55
C PRO A 198 3.20 -0.96 13.12
N GLN A 199 2.92 0.02 12.27
CA GLN A 199 2.62 1.40 12.70
C GLN A 199 1.25 1.49 13.38
N HIS A 200 0.34 0.55 13.10
CA HIS A 200 -1.03 0.54 13.61
C HIS A 200 -1.25 -0.73 14.44
N LEU A 201 -0.83 -0.68 15.70
CA LEU A 201 -1.06 -1.75 16.68
C LEU A 201 -2.25 -1.38 17.55
N TRP A 202 -3.17 -2.32 17.73
CA TRP A 202 -4.33 -2.15 18.60
C TRP A 202 -4.56 -3.41 19.43
N VAL A 203 -5.29 -3.27 20.53
CA VAL A 203 -5.53 -4.38 21.45
C VAL A 203 -7.02 -4.68 21.47
N ARG A 204 -7.37 -5.90 21.07
CA ARG A 204 -8.73 -6.42 21.20
C ARG A 204 -8.94 -6.92 22.61
N VAL A 205 -9.82 -6.29 23.37
CA VAL A 205 -10.10 -6.64 24.77
C VAL A 205 -11.56 -7.07 24.91
N TYR A 206 -11.79 -8.20 25.58
CA TYR A 206 -13.13 -8.69 25.89
C TYR A 206 -13.55 -8.22 27.28
N VAL A 207 -14.59 -7.39 27.34
CA VAL A 207 -15.12 -6.85 28.60
C VAL A 207 -16.46 -7.49 28.95
N PRO A 208 -16.73 -7.80 30.24
CA PRO A 208 -18.05 -8.25 30.67
C PRO A 208 -19.14 -7.21 30.37
N GLU A 209 -20.35 -7.67 30.04
CA GLU A 209 -21.49 -6.78 29.74
C GLU A 209 -21.77 -5.76 30.86
N THR A 210 -21.56 -6.16 32.11
CA THR A 210 -21.75 -5.30 33.29
C THR A 210 -20.85 -4.06 33.28
N TRP A 211 -19.74 -4.09 32.54
CA TRP A 211 -18.80 -2.98 32.42
C TRP A 211 -19.05 -2.12 31.18
N LEU A 212 -19.87 -2.58 30.23
CA LEU A 212 -20.11 -1.90 28.96
C LEU A 212 -20.70 -0.49 29.16
N GLY A 213 -21.56 -0.30 30.18
CA GLY A 213 -22.13 1.02 30.51
C GLY A 213 -21.15 2.00 31.18
N LEU A 214 -19.97 1.52 31.61
CA LEU A 214 -18.95 2.32 32.29
C LEU A 214 -17.85 2.79 31.33
N ILE A 215 -17.69 2.14 30.17
CA ILE A 215 -16.63 2.42 29.20
C ILE A 215 -17.17 3.34 28.10
N LYS A 216 -16.46 4.43 27.84
CA LYS A 216 -16.77 5.38 26.77
C LYS A 216 -15.66 5.45 25.74
N LEU A 217 -16.03 5.93 24.56
CA LEU A 217 -15.09 6.25 23.50
C LEU A 217 -14.09 7.31 23.99
N HIS A 218 -12.81 7.12 23.68
CA HIS A 218 -11.66 7.94 24.11
C HIS A 218 -11.29 7.83 25.59
N ASP A 219 -11.86 6.91 26.35
CA ASP A 219 -11.39 6.66 27.71
C ASP A 219 -9.93 6.18 27.70
N ALA A 220 -9.14 6.66 28.65
CA ALA A 220 -7.76 6.25 28.81
C ALA A 220 -7.67 4.85 29.41
N ALA A 221 -6.83 4.00 28.81
CA ALA A 221 -6.56 2.65 29.26
C ALA A 221 -5.05 2.47 29.47
N ARG A 222 -4.68 1.64 30.46
CA ARG A 222 -3.30 1.17 30.64
C ARG A 222 -3.22 -0.27 30.18
N VAL A 223 -2.25 -0.54 29.32
CA VAL A 223 -2.00 -1.87 28.76
C VAL A 223 -0.67 -2.37 29.31
N ARG A 224 -0.68 -3.60 29.82
CA ARG A 224 0.52 -4.35 30.20
C ARG A 224 0.63 -5.58 29.32
N VAL A 225 1.85 -5.89 28.90
CA VAL A 225 2.14 -7.03 28.03
C VAL A 225 3.14 -7.94 28.73
N ASP A 226 2.95 -9.24 28.59
CA ASP A 226 3.79 -10.23 29.30
C ASP A 226 5.26 -10.16 28.87
N SER A 227 5.52 -9.75 27.63
CA SER A 227 6.87 -9.56 27.09
C SER A 227 7.65 -8.43 27.77
N PHE A 228 6.96 -7.46 28.38
CA PHE A 228 7.56 -6.31 29.08
C PHE A 228 6.84 -6.08 30.42
N PRO A 229 7.11 -6.91 31.45
CA PRO A 229 6.36 -6.90 32.71
C PRO A 229 6.42 -5.57 33.47
N ASP A 230 7.51 -4.82 33.31
CA ASP A 230 7.79 -3.57 34.02
C ASP A 230 7.38 -2.32 33.24
N GLU A 231 6.87 -2.47 32.01
CA GLU A 231 6.42 -1.36 31.17
C GLU A 231 4.88 -1.28 31.13
N GLU A 232 4.36 -0.06 31.29
CA GLU A 232 2.94 0.24 31.11
C GLU A 232 2.77 1.13 29.88
N PHE A 233 2.00 0.64 28.90
CA PHE A 233 1.66 1.38 27.69
C PHE A 233 0.34 2.13 27.93
N SER A 234 0.31 3.41 27.57
CA SER A 234 -0.92 4.20 27.60
C SER A 234 -1.65 4.07 26.26
N GLY A 235 -2.94 3.77 26.30
CA GLY A 235 -3.81 3.69 25.14
C GLY A 235 -5.13 4.40 25.36
N THR A 236 -5.93 4.52 24.31
CA THR A 236 -7.28 5.10 24.36
C THR A 236 -8.28 4.16 23.70
N VAL A 237 -9.50 4.11 24.23
CA VAL A 237 -10.58 3.32 23.65
C VAL A 237 -11.01 3.94 22.31
N GLU A 238 -10.55 3.39 21.21
CA GLU A 238 -10.87 3.88 19.85
C GLU A 238 -12.23 3.38 19.36
N GLN A 239 -12.62 2.15 19.71
CA GLN A 239 -13.86 1.53 19.25
C GLN A 239 -14.47 0.62 20.33
N ILE A 240 -15.79 0.65 20.43
CA ILE A 240 -16.59 -0.30 21.21
C ILE A 240 -17.45 -1.11 20.23
N SER A 241 -17.24 -2.43 20.19
CA SER A 241 -17.98 -3.32 19.30
C SER A 241 -19.48 -3.32 19.63
N ARG A 242 -20.32 -3.20 18.59
CA ARG A 242 -21.79 -3.16 18.73
C ARG A 242 -22.43 -4.54 18.80
N GLN A 243 -21.68 -5.59 18.47
CA GLN A 243 -22.13 -6.97 18.50
C GLN A 243 -21.34 -7.72 19.57
N ALA A 244 -22.05 -8.48 20.40
CA ALA A 244 -21.43 -9.38 21.36
C ALA A 244 -20.87 -10.59 20.62
N GLU A 245 -19.59 -10.89 20.83
CA GLU A 245 -18.94 -12.05 20.25
C GLU A 245 -18.87 -13.16 21.29
N PHE A 246 -19.48 -14.32 20.99
CA PHE A 246 -19.52 -15.48 21.88
C PHE A 246 -18.49 -16.50 21.42
N THR A 247 -17.19 -16.18 21.55
CA THR A 247 -16.04 -17.11 21.72
C THR A 247 -14.72 -16.38 21.42
N PRO A 248 -13.73 -16.38 22.33
CA PRO A 248 -12.35 -16.13 21.94
C PRO A 248 -11.88 -17.26 21.02
N ARG A 249 -11.15 -16.96 19.94
CA ARG A 249 -10.43 -18.02 19.21
C ARG A 249 -9.43 -18.66 20.16
N ASN A 250 -9.44 -19.99 20.26
CA ASN A 250 -8.47 -20.73 21.07
C ASN A 250 -7.06 -20.40 20.58
N VAL A 251 -6.29 -19.70 21.43
CA VAL A 251 -4.84 -19.71 21.40
C VAL A 251 -4.38 -21.02 22.03
N GLN A 252 -3.64 -21.84 21.27
CA GLN A 252 -2.87 -22.99 21.78
C GLN A 252 -1.41 -22.59 21.89
#